data_AF-A0A7W8UVF6-F1
#
_entry.id   AF-A0A7W8UVF6-F1
#
_cell.length_a   1.000
_cell.length_b   1.000
_cell.length_c   1.000
_cell.angle_alpha   90.00
_cell.angle_beta   90.00
_cell.angle_gamma   90.00
#
_symmetry.space_group_name_H-M   'P 1'
#
loop_
_entity.id
_entity.type
_entity.pdbx_description
1 polymer ?
#
loop_
_entity_poly.entity_id
_entity_poly.type
_entity_poly.pdbx_seq_one_letter_code
_entity_poly.pdbx_strand_id
1 'polypeptide(L)'
;MTTTTPRPTTNASLVTHVRLADGKRAEVSIVDGRIAALGAALPCEPGVPVEDGGDALLLPVSSKGIRIWTRPTGACAGIATKSGRS
;
A
#
# COMPACT_ATOMS: atom_id res chain seq x y z
N MET A 1 7.60 -41.85 -0.42
CA MET A 1 8.64 -40.83 -0.13
C MET A 1 7.93 -39.49 0.06
N THR A 2 7.85 -38.98 1.28
CA THR A 2 7.28 -37.66 1.57
C THR A 2 8.40 -36.64 1.63
N THR A 3 8.55 -35.87 0.55
CA THR A 3 9.49 -34.74 0.51
C THR A 3 8.91 -33.61 1.35
N THR A 4 9.39 -33.48 2.59
CA THR A 4 9.08 -32.33 3.42
C THR A 4 9.96 -31.18 2.94
N THR A 5 9.37 -30.24 2.19
CA THR A 5 10.04 -28.97 1.90
C THR A 5 10.35 -28.30 3.23
N PRO A 6 11.64 -28.03 3.56
CA PRO A 6 11.96 -27.32 4.79
C PRO A 6 11.25 -25.97 4.75
N ARG A 7 10.48 -25.65 5.79
CA ARG A 7 9.94 -24.28 5.92
C ARG A 7 11.14 -23.35 5.94
N PRO A 8 11.17 -22.29 5.12
CA PRO A 8 12.18 -21.25 5.28
C PRO A 8 12.14 -20.80 6.74
N THR A 9 13.28 -20.86 7.42
CA THR A 9 13.42 -20.45 8.83
C THR A 9 13.26 -18.95 9.01
N THR A 10 13.22 -18.22 7.90
CA THR A 10 13.08 -16.77 7.81
C THR A 10 11.71 -16.46 7.24
N ASN A 11 10.90 -15.70 7.99
CA ASN A 11 9.59 -15.27 7.52
C ASN A 11 9.78 -14.06 6.62
N ALA A 12 10.00 -14.32 5.33
CA ALA A 12 10.13 -13.28 4.32
C ALA A 12 8.82 -13.10 3.54
N SER A 13 8.51 -11.87 3.11
CA SER A 13 7.49 -11.56 2.13
C SER A 13 7.90 -10.37 1.27
N LEU A 14 7.36 -10.28 0.06
CA LEU A 14 7.56 -9.16 -0.86
C LEU A 14 6.20 -8.58 -1.24
N VAL A 15 6.02 -7.27 -1.07
CA VAL A 15 4.82 -6.55 -1.53
C VAL A 15 5.21 -5.72 -2.74
N THR A 16 4.59 -5.97 -3.90
CA THR A 16 4.87 -5.27 -5.15
C THR A 16 3.82 -4.22 -5.47
N HIS A 17 4.10 -3.37 -6.46
CA HIS A 17 3.17 -2.36 -6.98
C HIS A 17 2.54 -1.45 -5.91
N VAL A 18 3.31 -1.01 -4.92
CA VAL A 18 2.86 0.02 -3.97
C VAL A 18 3.34 1.40 -4.41
N ARG A 19 2.70 2.46 -3.88
CA ARG A 19 3.11 3.85 -4.12
C ARG A 19 3.62 4.48 -2.84
N LEU A 20 4.72 5.20 -2.94
CA LEU A 20 5.20 6.07 -1.87
C LEU A 20 4.35 7.35 -1.79
N ALA A 21 4.52 8.11 -0.69
CA ALA A 21 3.83 9.37 -0.48
C ALA A 21 4.10 10.42 -1.60
N ASP A 22 5.23 10.31 -2.30
CA ASP A 22 5.56 11.15 -3.47
C ASP A 22 4.95 10.63 -4.80
N GLY A 23 4.17 9.56 -4.74
CA GLY A 23 3.49 8.94 -5.88
C GLY A 23 4.34 7.97 -6.69
N LYS A 24 5.64 7.79 -6.37
CA LYS A 24 6.50 6.81 -7.06
C LYS A 24 6.10 5.39 -6.72
N ARG A 25 6.20 4.49 -7.70
CA ARG A 25 6.05 3.05 -7.46
C ARG A 25 7.25 2.50 -6.72
N ALA A 26 6.98 1.57 -5.83
CA ALA A 26 7.96 0.84 -5.05
C ALA A 26 7.45 -0.57 -4.75
N GLU A 27 8.34 -1.36 -4.20
CA GLU A 27 8.16 -2.69 -3.67
C GLU A 27 8.79 -2.71 -2.28
N VAL A 28 8.30 -3.59 -1.41
CA VAL A 28 8.71 -3.67 -0.01
C VAL A 28 9.08 -5.11 0.32
N SER A 29 10.34 -5.34 0.63
CA SER A 29 10.79 -6.61 1.18
C SER A 29 10.67 -6.57 2.70
N ILE A 30 9.98 -7.56 3.26
CA ILE A 30 9.78 -7.71 4.69
C ILE A 30 10.44 -9.02 5.11
N VAL A 31 11.28 -8.96 6.14
CA VAL A 31 11.96 -10.12 6.71
C VAL A 31 11.76 -10.10 8.22
N ASP A 32 11.20 -11.18 8.77
CA ASP A 32 10.92 -11.37 10.18
C ASP A 32 10.17 -10.17 10.81
N GLY A 33 9.18 -9.67 10.06
CA GLY A 33 8.32 -8.55 10.47
C GLY A 33 8.97 -7.16 10.37
N ARG A 34 10.14 -7.04 9.75
CA ARG A 34 10.84 -5.76 9.53
C ARG A 34 11.01 -5.47 8.05
N ILE A 35 10.95 -4.19 7.67
CA ILE A 35 11.29 -3.76 6.31
C ILE A 35 12.80 -3.98 6.11
N ALA A 36 13.15 -4.93 5.25
CA ALA A 36 14.53 -5.24 4.90
C ALA A 36 15.04 -4.37 3.74
N ALA A 37 14.18 -4.09 2.76
CA ALA A 37 14.47 -3.23 1.63
C ALA A 37 13.21 -2.55 1.10
N LEU A 38 13.39 -1.38 0.47
CA LEU A 38 12.34 -0.62 -0.19
C LEU A 38 12.93 0.01 -1.46
N GLY A 39 12.28 -0.21 -2.60
CA GLY A 39 12.79 0.25 -3.90
C GLY A 39 11.94 -0.23 -5.06
N ALA A 40 12.31 0.13 -6.28
CA ALA A 40 11.66 -0.41 -7.49
C ALA A 40 12.38 -1.69 -7.93
N ALA A 41 11.62 -2.70 -8.37
CA ALA A 41 12.14 -3.97 -8.88
C ALA A 41 13.09 -4.67 -7.88
N LEU A 42 12.61 -4.93 -6.67
CA LEU A 42 13.36 -5.67 -5.67
C LEU A 42 13.50 -7.14 -6.11
N PRO A 43 14.63 -7.79 -5.78
CA PRO A 43 14.81 -9.20 -6.09
C PRO A 43 13.78 -10.04 -5.33
N CYS A 44 13.07 -10.90 -6.08
CA CYS A 44 12.15 -11.87 -5.53
C CYS A 44 12.88 -13.21 -5.35
N GLU A 45 13.23 -13.53 -4.12
CA GLU A 45 13.87 -14.81 -3.81
C GLU A 45 12.87 -15.98 -4.02
N PRO A 46 13.31 -17.14 -4.55
CA PRO A 46 12.45 -18.30 -4.74
C PRO A 46 11.80 -18.76 -3.43
N GLY A 47 10.48 -18.96 -3.45
CA GLY A 47 9.73 -19.42 -2.28
C GLY A 47 9.31 -18.32 -1.30
N VAL A 48 9.66 -17.06 -1.57
CA VAL A 48 9.11 -15.91 -0.83
C VAL A 48 7.70 -15.60 -1.35
N PRO A 49 6.67 -15.50 -0.47
CA PRO A 49 5.34 -15.06 -0.87
C PRO A 49 5.39 -13.63 -1.41
N VAL A 50 4.77 -13.45 -2.58
CA VAL A 50 4.62 -12.15 -3.24
C VAL A 50 3.16 -11.72 -3.16
N GLU A 51 2.92 -10.50 -2.69
CA GLU A 51 1.61 -9.87 -2.62
C GLU A 51 1.59 -8.65 -3.55
N ASP A 52 0.51 -8.48 -4.31
CA ASP A 52 0.31 -7.30 -5.16
C ASP A 52 -0.44 -6.21 -4.39
N GLY A 53 0.20 -5.06 -4.19
CA GLY A 53 -0.36 -3.91 -3.51
C GLY A 53 -1.35 -3.08 -4.35
N GLY A 54 -1.52 -3.36 -5.64
CA GLY A 54 -2.57 -2.75 -6.46
C GLY A 54 -2.48 -1.22 -6.60
N ASP A 55 -1.27 -0.67 -6.66
CA ASP A 55 -0.98 0.77 -6.65
C ASP A 55 -1.38 1.50 -5.33
N ALA A 56 -1.61 0.76 -4.24
CA ALA A 56 -1.97 1.32 -2.94
C ALA A 56 -0.86 2.20 -2.33
N LEU A 57 -1.27 3.18 -1.52
CA LEU A 57 -0.33 4.10 -0.86
C LEU A 57 0.30 3.46 0.37
N LEU A 58 1.63 3.30 0.35
CA LEU A 58 2.42 2.85 1.49
C LEU A 58 2.56 4.00 2.49
N LEU A 59 1.92 3.86 3.64
CA LEU A 59 1.93 4.84 4.72
C LEU A 59 2.51 4.22 5.99
N PRO A 60 3.47 4.89 6.67
CA PRO A 60 3.85 4.50 8.01
C PRO A 60 2.63 4.58 8.92
N VAL A 61 2.36 3.49 9.64
CA VAL A 61 1.34 3.53 10.70
C VAL A 61 1.82 4.48 11.80
N SER A 62 1.06 5.54 12.06
CA SER A 62 1.33 6.39 13.22
C SER A 62 0.93 5.63 14.48
N SER A 63 1.74 5.71 15.53
CA SER A 63 1.40 5.19 16.86
C SER A 63 0.15 5.82 17.47
N LYS A 64 -0.32 6.96 16.94
CA LYS A 64 -1.59 7.62 17.29
C LYS A 64 -2.80 7.18 16.45
N GLY A 65 -2.64 6.17 15.60
CA GLY A 65 -3.69 5.67 14.70
C GLY A 65 -3.64 6.30 13.31
N ILE A 66 -4.20 5.59 12.33
CA ILE A 66 -4.24 6.02 10.92
C ILE A 66 -5.32 7.11 10.75
N ARG A 67 -4.93 8.32 10.36
CA ARG A 67 -5.86 9.43 10.11
C ARG A 67 -6.12 9.48 8.59
N ILE A 68 -7.09 8.70 8.13
CA ILE A 68 -7.53 8.75 6.73
C ILE A 68 -8.19 10.12 6.52
N TRP A 69 -7.49 11.03 5.85
CA TRP A 69 -8.10 12.25 5.33
C TRP A 69 -9.04 11.85 4.21
N THR A 70 -10.31 11.63 4.54
CA THR A 70 -11.35 11.59 3.53
C THR A 70 -11.41 12.99 2.90
N ARG A 71 -11.32 13.02 1.56
CA ARG A 71 -11.64 14.24 0.81
C ARG A 71 -13.04 14.68 1.26
N PRO A 72 -13.28 15.94 1.63
CA PRO A 72 -14.64 16.42 1.70
C PRO A 72 -15.21 16.20 0.30
N THR A 73 -16.15 15.27 0.18
CA THR A 73 -16.98 15.16 -1.02
C THR A 73 -17.52 16.57 -1.24
N GLY A 74 -17.10 17.19 -2.34
CA GLY A 74 -17.65 18.46 -2.75
C GLY A 74 -19.17 18.28 -2.75
N ALA A 75 -19.85 18.99 -1.86
CA ALA A 75 -21.26 19.17 -2.02
C ALA A 75 -21.43 19.85 -3.38
N CYS A 76 -22.02 19.14 -4.34
CA CYS A 76 -22.69 19.79 -5.45
C CYS A 76 -23.87 20.57 -4.85
N ALA A 77 -23.60 21.72 -4.25
CA ALA A 77 -24.61 22.70 -3.95
C ALA A 77 -25.00 23.31 -5.29
N GLY A 78 -26.17 22.91 -5.79
CA GLY A 78 -26.75 23.45 -7.01
C GLY A 78 -26.67 24.97 -7.01
N ILE A 79 -26.28 25.53 -8.15
CA ILE A 79 -26.50 26.94 -8.44
C ILE A 79 -28.01 27.20 -8.28
N ALA A 80 -28.40 27.84 -7.18
CA ALA A 80 -29.72 28.43 -7.04
C ALA A 80 -29.66 29.80 -7.73
N THR A 81 -30.05 29.87 -9.00
CA THR A 81 -30.37 31.16 -9.61
C THR A 81 -31.66 31.68 -8.97
N LYS A 82 -31.53 32.70 -8.12
CA LYS A 82 -32.65 33.52 -7.65
C LYS A 82 -33.24 34.21 -8.89
N SER A 83 -34.34 33.68 -9.43
CA SER A 83 -35.15 34.40 -10.42
C SER A 83 -35.92 35.51 -9.70
N GLY A 84 -35.41 36.73 -9.84
CA GLY A 84 -36.17 37.94 -9.51
C GLY A 84 -37.30 38.12 -10.53
N ARG A 85 -38.54 38.16 -10.06
CA ARG A 85 -39.69 38.67 -10.80
C ARG A 85 -40.10 39.98 -10.12
N SER A 86 -39.85 41.09 -10.81
CA SER A 86 -40.57 42.35 -10.61
C SER A 86 -41.73 42.39 -11.58
#